data_AF-A0A0U5FDP2-F1
#
_entry.id   AF-A0A0U5FDP2-F1
#
_cell.length_a   1.000
_cell.length_b   1.000
_cell.length_c   1.000
_cell.angle_alpha   90.00
_cell.angle_beta   90.00
_cell.angle_gamma   90.00
#
_symmetry.space_group_name_H-M   'P 1'
#
loop_
_entity.id
_entity.type
_entity.pdbx_description
1 polymer ?
#
loop_
_entity_poly.entity_id
_entity_poly.type
_entity_poly.pdbx_seq_one_letter_code
_entity_poly.pdbx_strand_id
1 'polypeptide(L)'
;MLVDEGMIDELGNPTQRAIDKGLVEVASNNPIERFKAENPLMAHIPDEHFKVQNNQVLMDCYAVRVASTTILNDPTATQEQKENAQSLLDKVNSLDHNEWH
;
A
#
# COMPACT_ATOMS: atom_id res chain seq x y z
N MET A 1 -20.63 0.96 -24.56
CA MET A 1 -20.52 1.18 -23.10
C MET A 1 -19.84 -0.04 -22.49
N LEU A 2 -19.13 0.06 -21.35
CA LEU A 2 -18.45 -1.11 -20.75
C LEU A 2 -19.41 -2.26 -20.43
N VAL A 3 -20.70 -1.94 -20.18
CA VAL A 3 -21.81 -2.90 -20.06
C VAL A 3 -22.10 -3.60 -21.39
N ASP A 4 -22.23 -2.86 -22.50
CA ASP A 4 -22.44 -3.43 -23.84
C ASP A 4 -21.27 -4.32 -24.31
N GLU A 5 -20.07 -4.03 -23.82
CA GLU A 5 -18.86 -4.82 -24.10
C GLU A 5 -18.73 -6.06 -23.21
N GLY A 6 -19.66 -6.23 -22.26
CA GLY A 6 -19.68 -7.31 -21.29
C GLY A 6 -18.52 -7.26 -20.29
N MET A 7 -17.95 -6.08 -20.06
CA MET A 7 -16.87 -5.85 -19.08
C MET A 7 -17.40 -5.53 -17.69
N ILE A 8 -18.62 -4.98 -17.61
CA ILE A 8 -19.32 -4.65 -16.37
C ILE A 8 -20.72 -5.27 -16.43
N ASP A 9 -21.18 -5.85 -15.33
CA ASP A 9 -22.54 -6.41 -15.20
C ASP A 9 -23.60 -5.31 -14.96
N GLU A 10 -24.88 -5.68 -14.94
CA GLU A 10 -25.99 -4.74 -14.72
C GLU A 10 -25.97 -4.05 -13.36
N LEU A 11 -25.19 -4.58 -12.40
CA LEU A 11 -25.01 -4.03 -11.06
C LEU A 11 -23.77 -3.13 -10.94
N GLY A 12 -22.99 -2.98 -12.02
CA GLY A 12 -21.77 -2.18 -12.02
C GLY A 12 -20.51 -2.94 -11.61
N ASN A 13 -20.56 -4.27 -11.42
CA ASN A 13 -19.39 -5.06 -11.06
C ASN A 13 -18.61 -5.51 -12.29
N PRO A 14 -17.28 -5.65 -12.20
CA PRO A 14 -16.48 -6.30 -13.23
C PRO A 14 -16.92 -7.73 -13.53
N THR A 15 -16.99 -8.09 -14.81
CA THR A 15 -17.22 -9.49 -15.22
C THR A 15 -15.91 -10.28 -15.22
N GLN A 16 -16.01 -11.62 -15.23
CA GLN A 16 -14.83 -12.50 -15.41
C GLN A 16 -14.05 -12.18 -16.70
N ARG A 17 -14.74 -11.72 -17.75
CA ARG A 17 -14.11 -11.30 -19.01
C ARG A 17 -13.21 -10.08 -18.83
N ALA A 18 -13.59 -9.13 -17.97
CA ALA A 18 -12.76 -7.98 -17.65
C ALA A 18 -11.51 -8.39 -16.87
N ILE A 19 -11.63 -9.37 -15.97
CA ILE A 19 -10.52 -9.99 -15.24
C ILE A 19 -9.56 -10.70 -16.20
N ASP A 20 -10.08 -11.57 -17.07
CA ASP A 20 -9.26 -12.37 -18.01
C ASP A 20 -8.49 -11.49 -19.01
N LYS A 21 -9.02 -10.29 -19.30
CA LYS A 21 -8.36 -9.29 -20.15
C LYS A 21 -7.36 -8.40 -19.39
N GLY A 22 -7.19 -8.60 -18.09
CA GLY A 22 -6.33 -7.77 -17.24
C GLY A 22 -6.83 -6.35 -17.08
N LEU A 23 -8.11 -6.09 -17.36
CA LEU A 23 -8.73 -4.76 -17.16
C LEU A 23 -9.08 -4.52 -15.70
N VAL A 24 -9.25 -5.60 -14.93
CA VAL A 24 -9.48 -5.58 -13.49
C VAL A 24 -8.52 -6.54 -12.84
N GLU A 25 -7.73 -6.02 -11.92
CA GLU A 25 -6.83 -6.80 -11.09
C GLU A 25 -7.64 -7.38 -9.93
N VAL A 26 -7.68 -8.71 -9.83
CA VAL A 26 -8.31 -9.36 -8.69
C VAL A 26 -7.37 -9.20 -7.51
N ALA A 27 -7.88 -8.61 -6.42
CA ALA A 27 -7.15 -8.49 -5.18
C ALA A 27 -6.58 -9.85 -4.78
N SER A 28 -5.25 -9.95 -4.73
CA SER A 28 -4.55 -11.18 -4.34
C SER A 28 -5.04 -11.69 -3.00
N ASN A 29 -5.07 -13.01 -2.80
CA ASN A 29 -5.31 -13.58 -1.47
C ASN A 29 -4.17 -13.24 -0.48
N ASN A 30 -3.05 -12.68 -0.97
CA ASN A 30 -1.96 -12.17 -0.14
C ASN A 30 -2.32 -10.79 0.45
N PRO A 31 -2.44 -10.67 1.79
CA PRO A 31 -2.77 -9.39 2.43
C PRO A 31 -1.75 -8.28 2.17
N ILE A 32 -0.46 -8.62 1.98
CA ILE A 32 0.60 -7.64 1.71
C ILE A 32 0.44 -7.04 0.31
N GLU A 33 0.19 -7.88 -0.70
CA GLU A 33 -0.06 -7.42 -2.07
C GLU A 33 -1.30 -6.51 -2.14
N ARG A 34 -2.39 -6.88 -1.44
CA ARG A 34 -3.58 -6.03 -1.34
C ARG A 34 -3.29 -4.69 -0.68
N PHE A 35 -2.58 -4.70 0.45
CA PHE A 35 -2.21 -3.48 1.16
C PHE A 35 -1.39 -2.54 0.27
N LYS A 36 -0.45 -3.07 -0.51
CA LYS A 36 0.36 -2.27 -1.45
C LYS A 36 -0.44 -1.76 -2.65
N ALA A 37 -1.40 -2.52 -3.16
CA ALA A 37 -2.30 -2.05 -4.21
C ALA A 37 -3.18 -0.88 -3.73
N GLU A 38 -3.65 -0.94 -2.48
CA GLU A 38 -4.43 0.13 -1.84
C GLU A 38 -3.55 1.33 -1.41
N ASN A 39 -2.24 1.12 -1.22
CA ASN A 39 -1.28 2.14 -0.80
C ASN A 39 -0.07 2.18 -1.75
N PRO A 40 -0.19 2.81 -2.95
CA PRO A 40 0.87 2.80 -3.97
C PRO A 40 2.23 3.32 -3.50
N LEU A 41 2.25 4.19 -2.48
CA LEU A 41 3.47 4.64 -1.81
C LEU A 41 4.31 3.48 -1.27
N MET A 42 3.68 2.37 -0.90
CA MET A 42 4.32 1.20 -0.28
C MET A 42 4.75 0.15 -1.31
N ALA A 43 4.37 0.30 -2.58
CA ALA A 43 4.55 -0.74 -3.61
C ALA A 43 6.03 -1.10 -3.85
N HIS A 44 6.95 -0.15 -3.66
CA HIS A 44 8.37 -0.32 -3.92
C HIS A 44 9.17 -0.90 -2.74
N ILE A 45 8.54 -1.07 -1.57
CA ILE A 45 9.20 -1.59 -0.37
C ILE A 45 9.18 -3.13 -0.43
N PRO A 46 10.29 -3.86 -0.21
CA PRO A 46 10.29 -5.33 -0.23
C PRO A 46 9.33 -5.98 0.78
N ASP A 47 8.75 -7.13 0.43
CA ASP A 47 7.78 -7.86 1.27
C ASP A 47 8.33 -8.27 2.64
N GLU A 48 9.65 -8.46 2.77
CA GLU A 48 10.31 -8.85 4.04
C GLU A 48 10.17 -7.81 5.16
N HIS A 49 9.83 -6.56 4.81
CA HIS A 49 9.58 -5.48 5.76
C HIS A 49 8.11 -5.40 6.21
N PHE A 50 7.29 -6.35 5.78
CA PHE A 50 5.90 -6.47 6.15
C PHE A 50 5.63 -7.78 6.88
N LYS A 51 4.70 -7.73 7.84
CA LYS A 51 4.23 -8.92 8.56
C LYS A 51 2.73 -8.89 8.65
N VAL A 52 2.08 -10.03 8.44
CA VAL A 52 0.64 -10.16 8.70
C VAL A 52 0.44 -10.71 10.11
N GLN A 53 -0.29 -9.96 10.94
CA GLN A 53 -0.68 -10.40 12.28
C GLN A 53 -2.14 -10.02 12.53
N ASN A 54 -2.97 -10.96 12.99
CA ASN A 54 -4.40 -10.73 13.27
C ASN A 54 -5.14 -10.05 12.10
N ASN A 55 -4.85 -10.47 10.86
CA ASN A 55 -5.41 -9.90 9.63
C ASN A 55 -5.05 -8.42 9.37
N GLN A 56 -3.99 -7.92 10.01
CA GLN A 56 -3.43 -6.58 9.78
C GLN A 56 -2.03 -6.70 9.17
N VAL A 57 -1.71 -5.79 8.25
CA VAL A 57 -0.37 -5.65 7.70
C VAL A 57 0.40 -4.67 8.59
N LEU A 58 1.48 -5.16 9.18
CA LEU A 58 2.43 -4.40 9.98
C LEU A 58 3.67 -4.10 9.15
N MET A 59 4.32 -2.98 9.45
CA MET A 59 5.55 -2.52 8.81
C MET A 59 6.66 -2.43 9.84
N ASP A 60 7.87 -2.84 9.49
CA ASP A 60 9.04 -2.59 10.33
C ASP A 60 9.54 -1.14 10.21
N CYS A 61 10.57 -0.85 11.00
CA CYS A 61 11.22 0.45 11.00
C CYS A 61 11.87 0.82 9.66
N TYR A 62 12.29 -0.15 8.84
CA TYR A 62 12.81 0.15 7.50
C TYR A 62 11.70 0.67 6.60
N ALA A 63 10.56 -0.04 6.52
CA ALA A 63 9.42 0.37 5.72
C ALA A 63 8.90 1.76 6.13
N VAL A 64 8.82 2.04 7.43
CA VAL A 64 8.41 3.35 7.94
C VAL A 64 9.42 4.44 7.54
N ARG A 65 10.74 4.22 7.66
CA ARG A 65 11.74 5.19 7.23
C ARG A 65 11.60 5.53 5.74
N VAL A 66 11.48 4.50 4.90
CA VAL A 66 11.32 4.69 3.45
C VAL A 66 10.07 5.49 3.13
N ALA A 67 8.91 5.12 3.69
CA ALA A 67 7.66 5.83 3.45
C ALA A 67 7.71 7.28 3.92
N SER A 68 8.22 7.54 5.13
CA SER A 68 8.38 8.89 5.67
C SER A 68 9.31 9.74 4.80
N THR A 69 10.47 9.22 4.40
CA THR A 69 11.40 9.94 3.52
C THR A 69 10.78 10.26 2.16
N THR A 70 10.01 9.34 1.58
CA THR A 70 9.31 9.59 0.31
C THR A 70 8.30 10.73 0.43
N ILE A 71 7.50 10.77 1.51
CA ILE A 71 6.54 11.86 1.75
C ILE A 71 7.25 13.21 1.97
N LEU A 72 8.34 13.23 2.73
CA LEU A 72 9.11 14.44 3.00
C LEU A 72 9.73 15.05 1.73
N ASN A 73 10.12 14.18 0.78
CA ASN A 73 10.68 14.58 -0.51
C ASN A 73 9.62 14.89 -1.57
N ASP A 74 8.35 14.61 -1.32
CA ASP A 74 7.27 14.91 -2.25
C ASP A 74 6.94 16.43 -2.21
N PRO A 75 7.13 17.16 -3.33
CA PRO A 75 6.80 18.58 -3.40
C PRO A 75 5.29 18.84 -3.32
N THR A 76 4.46 17.83 -3.59
CA THR A 76 3.00 17.92 -3.58
C THR A 76 2.37 17.50 -2.26
N ALA A 77 3.13 16.88 -1.36
CA ALA A 77 2.64 16.50 -0.04
C ALA A 77 2.23 17.73 0.79
N THR A 78 1.11 17.60 1.49
CA THR A 78 0.58 18.65 2.36
C THR A 78 1.47 18.84 3.60
N GLN A 79 1.32 19.99 4.25
CA GLN A 79 2.05 20.28 5.49
C GLN A 79 1.77 19.23 6.58
N GLU A 80 0.51 18.83 6.75
CA GLU A 80 0.11 17.79 7.70
C GLU A 80 0.77 16.43 7.38
N GLN A 81 0.83 16.05 6.10
CA GLN A 81 1.52 14.82 5.69
C GLN A 81 3.01 14.87 6.03
N LYS A 82 3.66 16.02 5.82
CA LYS A 82 5.08 16.21 6.16
C LYS A 82 5.33 16.18 7.67
N GLU A 83 4.47 16.81 8.47
CA GLU A 83 4.56 16.78 9.93
C GLU A 83 4.38 15.37 10.48
N ASN A 84 3.39 14.63 9.96
CA ASN A 84 3.17 13.24 10.34
C ASN A 84 4.35 12.34 9.93
N ALA A 85 4.86 12.51 8.71
CA ALA A 85 6.02 11.76 8.21
C ALA A 85 7.27 12.02 9.06
N GLN A 86 7.52 13.28 9.42
CA GLN A 86 8.64 13.65 10.29
C GLN A 86 8.49 13.05 11.69
N SER A 87 7.29 13.13 12.28
CA SER A 87 7.04 12.54 13.60
C SER A 87 7.29 11.03 13.64
N LEU A 88 6.87 10.30 12.60
CA LEU A 88 7.13 8.86 12.47
C LEU A 88 8.62 8.56 12.27
N LEU A 89 9.30 9.37 11.44
CA LEU A 89 10.73 9.23 11.20
C LEU A 89 11.55 9.44 12.48
N ASP A 90 11.21 10.45 13.27
CA ASP A 90 11.88 10.75 14.54
C ASP A 90 11.69 9.61 15.54
N LYS A 91 10.46 9.08 15.66
CA LYS A 91 10.18 7.92 16.52
C LYS A 91 11.03 6.72 16.13
N VAL A 92 11.06 6.38 14.84
CA VAL A 92 11.80 5.22 14.34
C VAL A 92 13.32 5.40 14.46
N ASN A 93 13.83 6.63 14.33
CA ASN A 93 15.25 6.91 14.53
C ASN A 93 15.65 6.87 16.02
N SER A 94 14.70 7.02 16.94
CA SER A 94 14.93 6.86 18.37
C SER A 94 14.89 5.40 18.86
N LEU A 95 14.45 4.45 18.02
CA LEU A 95 14.43 3.03 18.36
C LEU A 95 15.80 2.40 18.07
N ASP A 96 16.43 1.88 19.12
CA ASP A 96 17.72 1.22 19.06
C ASP A 96 17.53 -0.19 18.46
N HIS A 97 17.83 -0.33 17.17
CA HIS A 97 17.85 -1.54 16.34
C HIS A 97 16.49 -2.15 15.88
N ASN A 98 16.45 -2.48 14.58
CA ASN A 98 15.32 -3.02 13.83
C ASN A 98 15.11 -4.52 14.11
N GLU A 99 14.60 -4.91 15.26
CA GLU A 99 14.15 -6.30 15.46
C GLU A 99 12.65 -6.39 15.71
N TRP A 100 12.00 -7.31 14.99
CA TRP A 100 10.64 -7.71 15.24
C TRP A 100 10.59 -8.39 16.62
N HIS A 101 10.15 -7.70 17.66
CA HIS A 101 9.77 -8.37 18.92
C HIS A 101 8.53 -9.24 18.73
#